data_AF-A0A3S9ZJ42-F1
#
_entry.id   AF-A0A3S9ZJ42-F1
#
_cell.length_a   1.000
_cell.length_b   1.000
_cell.length_c   1.000
_cell.angle_alpha   90.00
_cell.angle_beta   90.00
_cell.angle_gamma   90.00
#
_symmetry.space_group_name_H-M   'P 1'
#
loop_
_entity.id
_entity.type
_entity.pdbx_description
1 polymer ?
#
loop_
_entity_poly.entity_id
_entity_poly.type
_entity_poly.pdbx_seq_one_letter_code
_entity_poly.pdbx_strand_id
1 'polypeptide(L)'
;MVNRFQCVADHQRRSGVRRLCSILGVSRSSFCCWRRTAANRAARQAADAQLAARIRAVHRESDGTHGVPRITAGLRETNGEAVNHKRVARIMRESGIEGVRLRRERRLTAR
;
A
#
# COMPACT_ATOMS: atom_id res chain seq x y z
N MET A 1 -2.75 -6.69 14.06
CA MET A 1 -2.56 -8.04 13.48
C MET A 1 -1.05 -8.30 13.39
N VAL A 2 -0.49 -9.18 14.21
CA VAL A 2 0.97 -9.36 14.31
C VAL A 2 1.43 -10.38 13.26
N ASN A 3 2.37 -10.02 12.41
CA ASN A 3 2.94 -10.92 11.39
C ASN A 3 3.67 -12.09 12.08
N ARG A 4 3.53 -13.33 11.60
CA ARG A 4 4.22 -14.51 12.16
C ARG A 4 5.73 -14.31 12.30
N PHE A 5 6.37 -13.67 11.33
CA PHE A 5 7.81 -13.38 11.40
C PHE A 5 8.16 -12.29 12.43
N GLN A 6 7.26 -11.34 12.68
CA GLN A 6 7.42 -10.35 13.74
C GLN A 6 7.39 -11.04 15.12
N CYS A 7 6.44 -11.94 15.34
CA CYS A 7 6.37 -12.75 16.55
C CYS A 7 7.67 -13.57 16.78
N VAL A 8 8.23 -14.18 15.73
CA VAL A 8 9.55 -14.84 15.82
C VAL A 8 10.64 -13.85 16.24
N ALA A 9 10.67 -12.65 15.65
CA ALA A 9 11.68 -11.64 15.95
C ALA A 9 11.59 -11.12 17.40
N ASP A 10 10.38 -10.93 17.91
CA ASP A 10 10.12 -10.38 19.24
C ASP A 10 10.51 -11.40 20.34
N HIS A 11 10.30 -12.70 20.09
CA HIS A 11 10.52 -13.74 21.10
C HIS A 11 11.78 -14.59 20.91
N GLN A 12 12.58 -14.38 19.85
CA GLN A 12 13.74 -15.22 19.52
C GLN A 12 14.78 -15.31 20.65
N ARG A 13 14.91 -14.27 21.49
CA ARG A 13 15.87 -14.24 22.60
C ARG A 13 15.48 -15.18 23.75
N ARG A 14 14.18 -15.39 23.98
CA ARG A 14 13.66 -16.20 25.10
C ARG A 14 13.45 -17.67 24.72
N SER A 15 12.99 -17.93 23.49
CA SER A 15 12.51 -19.26 23.09
C SER A 15 13.30 -19.89 21.94
N GLY A 16 14.22 -19.15 21.32
CA GLY A 16 15.01 -19.60 20.18
C GLY A 16 14.23 -19.66 18.86
N VAL A 17 14.89 -19.28 17.77
CA VAL A 17 14.27 -19.17 16.43
C VAL A 17 13.69 -20.50 15.94
N ARG A 18 14.41 -21.61 16.12
CA ARG A 18 13.98 -22.94 15.61
C ARG A 18 12.65 -23.38 16.22
N ARG A 19 12.48 -23.20 17.54
CA ARG A 19 11.25 -23.56 18.26
C ARG A 19 10.08 -22.69 17.83
N LEU A 20 10.28 -21.38 17.76
CA LEU A 20 9.25 -20.44 17.32
C LEU A 20 8.81 -20.68 15.87
N CYS A 21 9.76 -20.93 14.97
CA CYS A 21 9.48 -21.29 13.58
C CYS A 21 8.63 -22.57 13.49
N SER A 22 8.96 -23.59 14.28
CA SER A 22 8.19 -24.84 14.32
C SER A 22 6.77 -24.64 14.85
N ILE A 23 6.59 -23.87 15.93
CA ILE A 23 5.27 -23.58 16.51
C ILE A 23 4.39 -22.78 15.55
N LEU A 24 4.97 -21.80 14.85
CA LEU A 24 4.23 -20.91 13.94
C LEU A 24 4.08 -21.48 12.51
N GLY A 25 4.61 -22.69 12.26
CA GLY A 25 4.56 -23.34 10.94
C GLY A 25 5.29 -22.55 9.85
N VAL A 26 6.41 -21.88 10.17
CA VAL A 26 7.23 -21.14 9.21
C VAL A 26 8.64 -21.71 9.13
N SER A 27 9.25 -21.66 7.94
CA SER A 27 10.62 -22.12 7.79
C SER A 27 11.63 -21.11 8.35
N ARG A 28 12.76 -21.61 8.86
CA ARG A 28 13.89 -20.76 9.32
C ARG A 28 14.47 -19.94 8.17
N SER A 29 14.58 -20.52 6.97
CA SER A 29 15.11 -19.84 5.79
C SER A 29 14.22 -18.66 5.37
N SER A 30 12.90 -18.82 5.42
CA SER A 30 11.94 -17.73 5.19
C SER A 30 12.06 -16.63 6.23
N PHE A 31 12.21 -16.97 7.52
CA PHE A 31 12.46 -15.96 8.57
C PHE A 31 13.76 -15.19 8.34
N CYS A 32 14.86 -15.89 8.02
CA CYS A 32 16.13 -15.25 7.71
C CYS A 32 16.01 -14.34 6.47
N CYS A 33 15.30 -14.76 5.42
CA CYS A 33 15.04 -13.94 4.23
C CYS A 33 14.22 -12.69 4.57
N TRP A 34 13.14 -12.85 5.34
CA TRP A 34 12.31 -11.76 5.83
C TRP A 34 13.15 -10.75 6.64
N ARG A 35 14.04 -11.24 7.52
CA ARG A 35 14.92 -10.38 8.31
C ARG A 35 15.95 -9.64 7.45
N ARG A 36 16.60 -10.33 6.51
CA ARG A 36 17.56 -9.70 5.58
C ARG A 36 16.93 -8.63 4.71
N THR A 37 15.68 -8.82 4.30
CA THR A 37 14.95 -7.86 3.45
C THR A 37 14.25 -6.75 4.23
N ALA A 38 14.48 -6.63 5.55
CA ALA A 38 13.84 -5.60 6.38
C ALA A 38 14.13 -4.18 5.88
N ALA A 39 15.38 -3.86 5.55
CA ALA A 39 15.75 -2.55 5.00
C ALA A 39 15.01 -2.24 3.69
N ASN A 40 14.94 -3.20 2.76
CA ASN A 40 14.19 -3.05 1.51
C ASN A 40 12.69 -2.84 1.73
N ARG A 41 12.11 -3.49 2.75
CA ARG A 41 10.70 -3.29 3.12
C ARG A 41 10.48 -1.90 3.70
N ALA A 42 11.38 -1.42 4.56
CA ALA A 42 11.33 -0.07 5.11
C ALA A 42 11.46 0.99 4.00
N ALA A 43 12.40 0.83 3.07
CA ALA A 43 12.56 1.72 1.93
C ALA A 43 11.30 1.78 1.04
N ARG A 44 10.66 0.63 0.78
CA ARG A 44 9.38 0.58 0.04
C ARG A 44 8.26 1.29 0.79
N GLN A 45 8.16 1.10 2.11
CA GLN A 45 7.17 1.80 2.93
C GLN A 45 7.39 3.32 2.93
N ALA A 46 8.64 3.78 3.02
CA ALA A 46 8.97 5.19 2.92
C ALA A 46 8.59 5.76 1.54
N ALA A 47 8.91 5.04 0.45
CA ALA A 47 8.53 5.45 -0.90
C ALA A 47 7.01 5.48 -1.10
N ASP A 48 6.28 4.53 -0.52
CA ASP A 48 4.81 4.52 -0.54
C ASP A 48 4.22 5.69 0.29
N ALA A 49 4.82 6.04 1.43
CA ALA A 49 4.41 7.19 2.23
C ALA A 49 4.63 8.52 1.49
N GLN A 50 5.77 8.67 0.80
CA GLN A 50 6.03 9.81 -0.07
C GLN A 50 5.04 9.89 -1.24
N LEU A 51 4.71 8.75 -1.85
CA LEU A 51 3.70 8.70 -2.91
C LEU A 51 2.30 9.02 -2.38
N ALA A 52 1.95 8.57 -1.16
CA ALA A 52 0.69 8.92 -0.51
C ALA A 52 0.56 10.42 -0.27
N ALA A 53 1.64 11.08 0.18
CA ALA A 53 1.66 12.54 0.35
C ALA A 53 1.40 13.27 -0.97
N ARG A 54 2.03 12.83 -2.06
CA ARG A 54 1.80 13.38 -3.41
C ARG A 54 0.37 13.16 -3.89
N ILE A 55 -0.17 11.95 -3.72
CA ILE A 55 -1.57 11.63 -4.06
C ILE A 55 -2.52 12.57 -3.31
N ARG A 56 -2.27 12.84 -2.02
CA ARG A 56 -3.10 13.76 -1.23
C ARG A 56 -3.06 15.19 -1.75
N ALA A 57 -1.89 15.68 -2.19
CA ALA A 57 -1.77 17.00 -2.78
C ALA A 57 -2.62 17.13 -4.06
N VAL A 58 -2.42 16.22 -5.03
CA VAL A 58 -3.18 16.20 -6.30
C VAL A 58 -4.68 16.02 -6.04
N HIS A 59 -5.05 15.17 -5.09
CA HIS A 59 -6.45 14.94 -4.74
C HIS A 59 -7.10 16.19 -4.12
N ARG A 60 -6.36 16.94 -3.29
CA ARG A 60 -6.83 18.19 -2.69
C ARG A 60 -6.96 19.31 -3.72
N GLU A 61 -6.02 19.43 -4.65
CA GLU A 61 -6.10 20.37 -5.79
C GLU A 61 -7.34 20.13 -6.67
N SER A 62 -7.90 18.92 -6.59
CA SER A 62 -9.07 18.49 -7.36
C SER A 62 -10.36 18.45 -6.53
N ASP A 63 -10.39 19.15 -5.38
CA ASP A 63 -11.50 19.18 -4.42
C ASP A 63 -11.97 17.80 -3.95
N GLY A 64 -11.07 16.82 -3.93
CA GLY A 64 -11.38 15.44 -3.56
C GLY A 64 -12.24 14.66 -4.56
N THR A 65 -12.49 15.21 -5.75
CA THR A 65 -13.34 14.55 -6.75
C THR A 65 -12.62 13.44 -7.51
N HIS A 66 -11.30 13.53 -7.62
CA HIS A 66 -10.51 12.68 -8.48
C HIS A 66 -10.25 11.28 -7.90
N GLY A 67 -10.71 10.26 -8.63
CA GLY A 67 -10.38 8.86 -8.39
C GLY A 67 -9.06 8.42 -9.05
N VAL A 68 -8.72 7.14 -8.88
CA VAL A 68 -7.46 6.52 -9.34
C VAL A 68 -7.03 6.94 -10.76
N PRO A 69 -7.89 6.94 -11.80
CA PRO A 69 -7.45 7.27 -13.16
C PRO A 69 -6.95 8.71 -13.28
N ARG A 70 -7.68 9.67 -12.71
CA ARG A 70 -7.35 11.10 -12.78
C ARG A 70 -6.16 11.45 -11.89
N ILE A 71 -6.06 10.84 -10.71
CA ILE A 71 -4.88 10.95 -9.86
C ILE A 71 -3.64 10.40 -10.57
N THR A 72 -3.75 9.26 -11.25
CA THR A 72 -2.63 8.67 -11.99
C THR A 72 -2.17 9.56 -13.15
N ALA A 73 -3.11 10.23 -13.85
CA ALA A 73 -2.80 11.20 -14.88
C ALA A 73 -2.09 12.44 -14.30
N GLY A 74 -2.65 13.05 -13.25
CA GLY A 74 -2.03 14.20 -12.58
C GLY A 74 -0.63 13.91 -12.05
N LEU A 75 -0.41 12.73 -11.46
CA LEU A 75 0.93 12.31 -11.02
C LEU A 75 1.94 12.19 -12.16
N ARG A 76 1.52 11.79 -13.37
CA ARG A 76 2.41 11.72 -14.54
C ARG A 76 2.79 13.10 -15.04
N GLU A 77 1.83 14.02 -15.06
CA GLU A 77 2.03 15.39 -15.54
C GLU A 77 2.94 16.19 -14.60
N THR A 78 2.75 16.09 -13.28
CA THR A 78 3.52 16.87 -12.30
C THR A 78 4.95 16.34 -12.08
N ASN A 79 5.16 15.01 -12.17
CA ASN A 79 6.42 14.39 -11.75
C ASN A 79 7.18 13.65 -12.86
N GLY A 80 6.62 13.50 -14.07
CA GLY A 80 7.23 12.75 -15.18
C GLY A 80 7.39 11.24 -14.94
N GLU A 81 7.12 10.74 -13.72
CA GLU A 81 7.20 9.33 -13.36
C GLU A 81 5.90 8.59 -13.67
N ALA A 82 5.98 7.57 -14.52
CA ALA A 82 4.88 6.66 -14.79
C ALA A 82 4.62 5.72 -13.59
N VAL A 83 3.82 6.17 -12.63
CA VAL A 83 3.37 5.31 -11.52
C VAL A 83 2.31 4.33 -12.01
N ASN A 84 2.45 3.05 -11.66
CA ASN A 84 1.46 2.03 -11.99
C ASN A 84 0.12 2.32 -11.26
N HIS A 85 -0.98 2.38 -12.03
CA HIS A 85 -2.33 2.63 -11.51
C HIS A 85 -2.74 1.66 -10.38
N LYS A 86 -2.26 0.41 -10.38
CA LYS A 86 -2.53 -0.56 -9.29
C LYS A 86 -1.86 -0.14 -7.98
N ARG A 87 -0.66 0.44 -8.05
CA ARG A 87 0.05 0.98 -6.87
C ARG A 87 -0.69 2.20 -6.34
N VAL A 88 -1.13 3.10 -7.21
CA VAL A 88 -1.95 4.27 -6.84
C VAL A 88 -3.25 3.82 -6.17
N ALA A 89 -3.97 2.88 -6.78
CA ALA A 89 -5.21 2.33 -6.23
C ALA A 89 -5.02 1.72 -4.83
N ARG A 90 -3.95 0.94 -4.64
CA ARG A 90 -3.61 0.36 -3.34
C ARG A 90 -3.34 1.45 -2.30
N ILE A 91 -2.51 2.44 -2.61
CA ILE A 91 -2.14 3.51 -1.69
C ILE A 91 -3.33 4.40 -1.36
N MET A 92 -4.18 4.73 -2.34
CA MET A 92 -5.42 5.47 -2.10
C MET A 92 -6.31 4.73 -1.10
N ARG A 93 -6.51 3.43 -1.29
CA ARG A 93 -7.30 2.58 -0.37
C ARG A 93 -6.68 2.51 1.03
N GLU A 94 -5.36 2.32 1.13
CA GLU A 94 -4.64 2.28 2.42
C GLU A 94 -4.64 3.64 3.13
N SER A 95 -4.74 4.74 2.38
CA SER A 95 -4.71 6.12 2.90
C SER A 95 -6.09 6.74 3.12
N GLY A 96 -7.18 6.01 2.85
CA GLY A 96 -8.55 6.50 2.97
C GLY A 96 -8.92 7.58 1.94
N ILE A 97 -8.26 7.60 0.78
CA ILE A 97 -8.48 8.59 -0.29
C ILE A 97 -9.45 7.97 -1.29
N GLU A 98 -10.61 8.60 -1.46
CA GLU A 98 -11.66 8.12 -2.35
C GLU A 98 -12.06 9.22 -3.32
N GLY A 99 -12.16 8.88 -4.61
CA GLY A 99 -12.72 9.80 -5.60
C GLY A 99 -14.24 9.80 -5.56
N VAL A 100 -14.84 10.95 -5.87
CA VAL A 100 -16.29 11.07 -6.03
C VAL A 100 -16.76 10.24 -7.21
N ARG A 101 -17.68 9.32 -6.97
CA ARG A 101 -18.39 8.58 -8.02
C ARG A 101 -19.76 9.20 -8.19
N LEU A 102 -19.90 10.11 -9.16
CA LEU A 102 -21.23 10.54 -9.60
C LEU A 102 -21.93 9.33 -10.21
N ARG A 103 -22.92 8.77 -9.51
CA ARG A 103 -23.78 7.72 -10.05
C ARG A 103 -24.51 8.30 -11.25
N ARG A 104 -24.13 7.89 -12.47
CA ARG A 104 -24.80 8.31 -13.69
C ARG A 104 -26.20 7.68 -13.67
N GLU A 105 -27.24 8.46 -13.40
CA GLU A 105 -28.60 8.01 -13.59
C GLU A 105 -28.77 7.65 -15.07
N ARG A 106 -29.12 6.39 -15.35
CA ARG A 106 -29.53 5.98 -16.69
C ARG A 106 -30.86 6.68 -16.95
N ARG A 107 -30.88 7.69 -17.81
CA ARG A 107 -32.13 8.18 -18.40
C ARG A 107 -32.78 6.98 -19.10
N LEU A 108 -33.84 6.44 -18.52
CA LEU A 108 -34.78 5.62 -19.25
C LEU A 108 -35.46 6.57 -20.23
N THR A 109 -35.21 6.41 -21.53
CA THR A 109 -35.98 7.09 -22.57
C THR A 109 -37.43 6.60 -22.44
N ALA A 110 -38.32 7.44 -21.90
CA ALA A 110 -39.75 7.23 -22.04
C ALA A 110 -40.11 7.45 -23.52
N ARG A 111 -40.87 6.51 -24.07
CA ARG A 111 -41.23 6.43 -25.48
C ARG A 111 -42.45 7.28 -25.80
#